data_AF-A0A5K1DEZ3-F1
#
_entry.id   AF-A0A5K1DEZ3-F1
#
_cell.length_a   1.000
_cell.length_b   1.000
_cell.length_c   1.000
_cell.angle_alpha   90.00
_cell.angle_beta   90.00
_cell.angle_gamma   90.00
#
_symmetry.space_group_name_H-M   'P 1'
#
loop_
_entity.id
_entity.type
_entity.pdbx_description
1 polymer ?
#
loop_
_entity_poly.entity_id
_entity_poly.type
_entity_poly.pdbx_seq_one_letter_code
_entity_poly.pdbx_strand_id
1 'polypeptide(L)' 'VWMVEEDIGKYVVKAMDDVRTLNRTIYVRPPSNIKSQMEVVNLWEALSGKTLQKEHITEQQWLQKIQ' A
#
# COMPACT_ATOMS: atom_id res chain seq x y z
N VAL A 1 1.41 -2.43 1.02
CA VAL A 1 1.44 -1.40 2.10
C VAL A 1 0.92 -0.13 1.48
N TRP A 2 0.01 0.55 2.17
CA TRP A 2 -0.65 1.74 1.65
C TRP A 2 -0.12 2.97 2.40
N MET A 3 0.16 4.05 1.68
CA MET A 3 0.71 5.29 2.24
C MET A 3 0.00 6.47 1.60
N VAL A 4 -0.31 7.49 2.39
CA VAL A 4 -0.66 8.81 1.89
C VAL A 4 0.62 9.59 1.59
N GLU A 5 0.60 10.38 0.53
CA GLU A 5 1.74 11.12 -0.01
C GLU A 5 2.31 12.11 1.01
N GLU A 6 1.46 12.75 1.80
CA GLU A 6 1.85 13.70 2.84
C GLU A 6 2.73 13.04 3.92
N ASP A 7 2.42 11.80 4.29
CA ASP A 7 3.20 11.06 5.28
C ASP A 7 4.53 10.58 4.69
N ILE A 8 4.56 10.23 3.40
CA ILE A 8 5.82 9.96 2.70
C ILE A 8 6.74 11.17 2.78
N GLY A 9 6.22 12.37 2.46
CA GLY A 9 6.98 13.63 2.57
C GLY A 9 7.52 13.86 3.99
N LYS A 10 6.69 13.68 5.02
CA LYS A 10 7.11 13.79 6.42
C LYS A 10 8.24 12.81 6.77
N TYR A 11 8.14 11.54 6.34
CA TYR A 11 9.19 10.55 6.62
C TYR A 11 10.49 10.86 5.88
N VAL A 12 10.42 11.40 4.66
CA VAL A 12 11.61 11.84 3.90
C VAL A 12 12.32 12.98 4.64
N VAL A 13 11.59 14.03 5.05
CA VAL A 13 12.19 15.15 5.81
C VAL A 13 12.81 14.68 7.12
N LYS A 14 12.13 13.78 7.85
CA LYS A 14 12.68 13.20 9.08
C LYS A 14 13.95 12.36 8.85
N ALA A 15 14.04 11.69 7.71
CA ALA A 15 15.16 10.82 7.39
C ALA A 15 16.39 11.57 6.87
N MET A 16 16.22 12.78 6.32
CA MET A 16 17.26 13.52 5.58
C MET A 16 18.53 13.77 6.40
N ASP A 17 18.39 14.20 7.66
CA ASP A 17 19.51 14.57 8.53
C ASP A 17 19.73 13.57 9.69
N ASP A 18 19.05 12.43 9.67
CA ASP A 18 19.16 11.41 10.71
C ASP A 18 20.35 10.48 10.42
N VAL A 19 21.39 10.50 11.24
CA VAL A 19 22.60 9.67 11.04
C VAL A 19 22.28 8.17 10.94
N ARG A 20 21.15 7.70 11.52
CA ARG A 20 20.72 6.30 11.43
C ARG A 20 20.34 5.87 10.01
N THR A 21 20.05 6.82 9.13
CA THR A 21 19.61 6.57 7.75
C THR A 21 20.74 6.72 6.73
N LEU A 22 21.91 7.24 7.14
CA LEU A 22 23.05 7.46 6.26
C LEU A 22 23.47 6.16 5.56
N ASN A 23 23.51 6.18 4.23
CA ASN A 23 23.83 5.03 3.36
C ASN A 23 22.93 3.80 3.62
N ARG A 24 21.65 4.02 3.96
CA ARG A 24 20.64 2.97 4.18
C ARG A 24 19.43 3.17 3.27
N THR A 25 18.77 2.06 2.94
CA THR A 25 17.42 2.07 2.35
C THR A 25 16.39 2.05 3.46
N ILE A 26 15.43 2.98 3.43
CA ILE A 26 14.36 3.08 4.43
C ILE A 26 13.08 2.47 3.85
N TYR A 27 12.52 1.49 4.55
CA TYR A 27 11.21 0.92 4.23
C TYR A 27 10.15 1.53 5.14
N VAL A 28 9.24 2.34 4.59
CA VAL A 28 8.12 2.89 5.34
C VAL A 28 6.97 1.88 5.34
N ARG A 29 6.80 1.17 6.46
CA ARG A 29 5.82 0.06 6.59
C ARG A 29 5.00 0.21 7.88
N PRO A 30 4.12 1.21 7.98
CA PRO A 30 3.29 1.38 9.18
C PRO A 30 2.38 0.15 9.37
N PRO A 31 2.38 -0.49 10.55
CA PRO A 31 1.67 -1.74 10.79
C PRO A 31 0.19 -1.70 10.41
N SER A 32 -0.48 -0.58 10.68
CA SER A 32 -1.91 -0.40 10.38
C SER A 32 -2.24 -0.41 8.88
N ASN A 33 -1.27 -0.11 8.01
CA ASN A 33 -1.49 -0.05 6.56
C ASN A 33 -0.83 -1.22 5.80
N ILE A 34 -0.36 -2.24 6.53
CA ILE A 34 -0.01 -3.52 5.95
C ILE A 34 -1.33 -4.27 5.71
N LYS A 35 -1.93 -4.02 4.55
CA LYS A 35 -3.22 -4.58 4.13
C LYS A 35 -3.08 -5.25 2.77
N SER A 36 -3.71 -6.42 2.63
CA SER A 36 -4.00 -7.06 1.35
C SER A 36 -5.02 -6.24 0.54
N GLN A 37 -5.13 -6.52 -0.75
CA GLN A 37 -6.13 -5.85 -1.60
C GLN A 37 -7.56 -6.10 -1.10
N MET A 38 -7.88 -7.32 -0.67
CA MET A 38 -9.22 -7.67 -0.19
C MET A 38 -9.58 -6.93 1.09
N GLU A 39 -8.63 -6.76 2.02
CA GLU A 39 -8.89 -5.96 3.23
C GLU A 39 -9.21 -4.49 2.90
N VAL A 40 -8.53 -3.91 1.90
CA VAL A 40 -8.82 -2.53 1.47
C VAL A 40 -10.19 -2.44 0.79
N VAL A 41 -10.54 -3.43 -0.04
CA VAL A 41 -11.88 -3.52 -0.64
C VAL A 41 -12.94 -3.60 0.46
N ASN A 42 -12.76 -4.46 1.47
CA ASN A 42 -13.70 -4.59 2.58
C ASN A 42 -13.83 -3.30 3.39
N LEU A 43 -12.74 -2.57 3.62
CA LEU A 43 -12.78 -1.24 4.26
C LEU A 43 -13.60 -0.26 3.42
N TRP A 44 -13.43 -0.26 2.10
CA TRP A 44 -14.23 0.58 1.21
C TRP A 44 -15.71 0.21 1.21
N GLU A 45 -16.05 -1.08 1.18
CA GLU A 45 -17.46 -1.54 1.26
C GLU A 45 -18.10 -1.10 2.58
N ALA A 46 -17.38 -1.21 3.70
CA ALA A 46 -17.85 -0.76 5.01
C ALA A 46 -18.06 0.76 5.07
N LEU A 47 -17.16 1.56 4.46
CA LEU A 47 -17.28 3.01 4.42
C LEU A 47 -18.35 3.51 3.46
N SER A 48 -18.49 2.85 2.31
CA SER A 48 -19.42 3.26 1.25
C SER A 48 -20.84 2.68 1.42
N GLY A 49 -20.99 1.66 2.27
CA GLY A 49 -22.24 0.93 2.48
C GLY A 49 -22.68 0.10 1.27
N LYS A 50 -21.78 -0.13 0.31
CA LYS A 50 -22.07 -0.86 -0.93
C LYS A 50 -21.21 -2.12 -1.03
N THR A 51 -21.84 -3.23 -1.36
CA THR A 51 -21.13 -4.46 -1.70
C THR A 51 -20.77 -4.46 -3.19
N LEU A 52 -19.49 -4.67 -3.48
CA LEU A 52 -18.94 -4.80 -4.82
C LEU A 52 -18.98 -6.26 -5.27
N GLN A 53 -19.23 -6.45 -6.57
CA GLN A 53 -18.99 -7.73 -7.23
C GLN A 53 -17.48 -7.95 -7.34
N LYS A 54 -17.02 -9.13 -6.91
CA LYS A 54 -15.60 -9.47 -6.81
C LYS A 54 -15.27 -10.56 -7.82
N GLU A 55 -14.37 -10.27 -8.75
CA GLU A 55 -13.80 -11.27 -9.67
C GLU A 55 -12.34 -11.49 -9.33
N HIS A 56 -11.94 -12.76 -9.23
CA HIS A 56 -10.56 -13.15 -9.00
C HIS A 56 -9.89 -13.48 -10.32
N ILE A 57 -8.77 -12.81 -10.60
CA ILE A 57 -7.94 -13.07 -11.77
C ILE A 57 -6.78 -13.94 -11.31
N THR A 58 -6.55 -15.07 -11.99
CA THR A 58 -5.39 -15.91 -11.69
C THR A 58 -4.11 -15.27 -12.22
N GLU A 59 -2.96 -15.68 -11.68
CA GLU A 59 -1.66 -15.23 -12.17
C GLU A 59 -1.49 -15.49 -13.67
N GLN A 60 -1.90 -16.66 -14.16
CA GLN A 60 -1.78 -17.02 -15.57
C GLN A 60 -2.65 -16.11 -16.46
N GLN A 61 -3.90 -15.86 -16.05
CA GLN A 61 -4.79 -14.94 -16.77
C GLN A 61 -4.25 -13.51 -16.79
N TRP A 62 -3.60 -13.08 -15.71
CA TRP A 62 -2.98 -11.76 -15.62
C TRP A 62 -1.75 -11.65 -16.54
N LEU A 63 -0.85 -12.63 -16.50
CA LEU A 63 0.37 -12.65 -17.32
C LEU A 63 0.06 -12.66 -18.82
N GLN A 64 -0.98 -13.40 -19.24
CA GLN A 64 -1.45 -13.42 -20.64
C GLN A 64 -1.92 -12.05 -21.15
N LYS A 65 -2.30 -11.12 -20.27
CA LYS A 65 -2.75 -9.77 -20.65
C LYS A 65 -1.60 -8.75 -20.76
N ILE A 66 -0.43 -9.07 -20.20
CA ILE A 66 0.74 -8.18 -20.16
C ILE A 66 1.75 -8.51 -21.26
N GLN A 67 1.80 -9.78 -21.68
CA GLN A 67 2.63 -10.24 -22.80
C GLN A 67 1.95 -9.95 -24.14
#